data_AF-A0A831JTL4-F1
#
_entry.id   AF-A0A831JTL4-F1
#
_cell.length_a   1.000
_cell.length_b   1.000
_cell.length_c   1.000
_cell.angle_alpha   90.00
_cell.angle_beta   90.00
_cell.angle_gamma   90.00
#
_symmetry.space_group_name_H-M   'P 1'
#
loop_
_entity.id
_entity.type
_entity.pdbx_description
1 polymer ?
#
loop_
_entity_poly.entity_id
_entity_poly.type
_entity_poly.pdbx_seq_one_letter_code
_entity_poly.pdbx_strand_id
1 'polypeptide(L)' 'MKKIAIQGVPGSYHDIAAHKFFKDEEIELICCNTFEEVFDNLKKDSSIIGMIAIENTIAGSLLHNYELLRDSGATI' A
#
# COMPACT_ATOMS: atom_id res chain seq x y z
N MET A 1 -13.60 -5.10 -9.48
CA MET A 1 -13.25 -4.44 -8.21
C MET A 1 -11.83 -4.84 -7.84
N LYS A 2 -10.93 -3.87 -7.69
CA LYS A 2 -9.53 -4.13 -7.28
C LYS A 2 -9.38 -4.03 -5.77
N LYS A 3 -8.63 -4.95 -5.16
CA LYS A 3 -8.33 -4.90 -3.72
C LYS A 3 -7.02 -4.18 -3.50
N ILE A 4 -7.06 -3.08 -2.75
CA ILE A 4 -5.91 -2.23 -2.48
C ILE A 4 -5.59 -2.28 -0.99
N ALA A 5 -4.46 -2.88 -0.62
CA ALA A 5 -3.98 -2.86 0.75
C ALA A 5 -3.22 -1.55 1.03
N ILE A 6 -3.62 -0.87 2.12
CA ILE A 6 -3.04 0.40 2.55
C ILE A 6 -2.68 0.35 4.03
N GLN A 7 -1.60 1.05 4.41
CA GLN A 7 -1.38 1.37 5.81
C GLN A 7 -2.22 2.59 6.18
N GLY A 8 -3.06 2.46 7.21
CA GLY A 8 -3.98 3.49 7.67
C GLY A 8 -5.45 3.10 7.49
N VAL A 9 -6.30 4.12 7.43
CA VAL A 9 -7.76 4.00 7.44
C VAL A 9 -8.37 4.84 6.30
N PRO A 10 -9.69 4.72 6.03
CA PRO A 10 -10.36 5.62 5.09
C PRO A 10 -10.17 7.09 5.48
N GLY A 11 -9.89 7.93 4.49
CA GLY A 11 -9.50 9.34 4.63
C GLY A 11 -8.00 9.57 4.83
N SER A 12 -7.18 8.52 4.97
CA SER A 12 -5.72 8.66 5.02
C SER A 12 -5.12 9.13 3.69
N TYR A 13 -3.86 9.58 3.70
CA TYR A 13 -3.16 9.91 2.45
C TYR A 13 -3.02 8.71 1.51
N HIS A 14 -2.88 7.48 2.03
CA HIS A 14 -2.82 6.28 1.19
C HIS A 14 -4.17 5.95 0.56
N ASP A 15 -5.27 6.17 1.28
CA ASP A 15 -6.63 6.06 0.72
C ASP A 15 -6.82 7.06 -0.44
N ILE A 16 -6.52 8.34 -0.17
CA ILE A 16 -6.61 9.39 -1.20
C ILE A 16 -5.73 9.05 -2.42
N ALA A 17 -4.53 8.51 -2.20
CA ALA A 17 -3.64 8.08 -3.27
C ALA A 17 -4.22 6.91 -4.08
N ALA A 18 -4.79 5.90 -3.41
CA ALA A 18 -5.44 4.77 -4.06
C ALA A 18 -6.60 5.22 -4.96
N HIS A 19 -7.52 6.04 -4.43
CA HIS A 19 -8.63 6.56 -5.22
C HIS A 19 -8.20 7.50 -6.34
N LYS A 20 -7.11 8.27 -6.17
CA LYS A 20 -6.57 9.11 -7.27
C LYS A 20 -5.95 8.28 -8.38
N PHE A 21 -5.21 7.22 -8.04
CA PHE A 21 -4.54 6.37 -9.02
C PHE A 21 -5.55 5.51 -9.79
N PHE A 22 -6.54 4.94 -9.09
CA PHE A 22 -7.59 4.09 -9.65
C PHE A 22 -8.90 4.86 -9.89
N LYS A 23 -8.85 6.13 -10.28
CA LYS A 23 -10.01 7.04 -10.33
C LYS A 23 -11.21 6.56 -11.16
N ASP A 24 -10.96 5.73 -12.18
CA ASP A 24 -11.99 5.21 -13.09
C ASP A 24 -12.35 3.74 -12.79
N GLU A 25 -11.88 3.21 -11.65
CA GLU A 25 -12.09 1.84 -11.22
C GLU A 25 -12.71 1.77 -9.81
N GLU A 26 -13.56 0.78 -9.59
CA GLU A 26 -14.06 0.48 -8.25
C GLU A 26 -12.99 -0.28 -7.46
N ILE A 27 -12.63 0.28 -6.29
CA ILE A 27 -11.63 -0.30 -5.39
C ILE A 27 -12.24 -0.69 -4.04
N GLU A 28 -11.73 -1.77 -3.47
CA GLU A 28 -11.98 -2.22 -2.11
C GLU A 28 -10.69 -2.02 -1.30
N LEU A 29 -10.76 -1.27 -0.19
CA LEU A 29 -9.60 -1.04 0.67
C LEU A 29 -9.43 -2.17 1.69
N ILE A 30 -8.20 -2.65 1.81
CA ILE A 30 -7.76 -3.50 2.91
C ILE A 30 -6.91 -2.62 3.84
N CYS A 31 -7.55 -2.11 4.90
CA CYS A 31 -6.90 -1.24 5.87
C CYS A 31 -6.01 -2.04 6.82
N CYS A 32 -4.74 -1.64 6.90
CA CYS A 32 -3.71 -2.28 7.72
C CYS A 32 -3.17 -1.28 8.74
N ASN A 33 -2.79 -1.75 9.93
CA ASN A 33 -2.20 -0.91 10.97
C ASN A 33 -0.74 -0.56 10.67
N THR A 34 -0.03 -1.49 10.02
CA THR A 34 1.41 -1.38 9.72
C THR A 34 1.70 -1.65 8.24
N PHE A 35 2.90 -1.32 7.78
CA PHE A 35 3.32 -1.63 6.40
C PHE A 35 3.57 -3.14 6.23
N GLU A 36 4.05 -3.82 7.27
CA GLU A 36 4.22 -5.27 7.32
C GLU A 36 2.90 -5.99 7.03
N GLU A 37 1.81 -5.54 7.64
CA GLU A 37 0.47 -6.09 7.39
C GLU A 37 0.05 -5.92 5.93
N VAL A 38 0.43 -4.83 5.26
CA VAL A 38 0.20 -4.65 3.81
C VAL A 38 0.92 -5.76 3.04
N PHE A 39 2.22 -5.95 3.27
CA PHE A 39 3.01 -6.98 2.59
C PHE A 39 2.54 -8.40 2.94
N ASP A 40 2.07 -8.66 4.17
CA ASP A 40 1.51 -9.94 4.56
C ASP A 40 0.21 -10.26 3.82
N ASN A 41 -0.60 -9.24 3.49
CA ASN A 41 -1.76 -9.41 2.60
C ASN A 41 -1.32 -9.75 1.17
N LEU A 42 -0.32 -9.05 0.63
CA LEU A 42 0.22 -9.33 -0.71
C LEU A 42 0.76 -10.75 -0.85
N LYS A 43 1.42 -11.27 0.19
CA LYS A 43 1.94 -12.65 0.22
C LYS A 43 0.84 -13.72 0.21
N LYS A 44 -0.32 -13.42 0.80
CA LYS A 44 -1.44 -14.37 0.90
C LYS A 44 -2.27 -14.42 -0.37
N ASP A 45 -2.34 -13.32 -1.11
CA ASP A 45 -3.14 -13.20 -2.32
C ASP A 45 -2.46 -12.26 -3.33
N SER A 46 -1.96 -12.87 -4.41
CA SER A 46 -1.27 -12.16 -5.48
C SER A 46 -2.18 -11.26 -6.33
N SER A 47 -3.49 -11.27 -6.12
CA SER A 47 -4.43 -10.34 -6.77
C SER A 47 -4.56 -9.00 -6.04
N ILE A 48 -4.03 -8.89 -4.82
CA ILE A 48 -4.03 -7.65 -4.04
C ILE A 48 -2.91 -6.73 -4.53
N ILE A 49 -3.21 -5.43 -4.62
CA ILE A 49 -2.24 -4.39 -4.92
C ILE A 49 -1.91 -3.63 -3.63
N GLY A 50 -0.63 -3.37 -3.36
CA GLY A 50 -0.20 -2.56 -2.22
C GLY A 50 0.00 -1.11 -2.62
N MET A 51 -0.60 -0.16 -1.90
CA MET A 51 -0.34 1.27 -2.07
C MET A 51 0.46 1.78 -0.85
N ILE A 52 1.75 2.02 -1.06
CA ILE A 52 2.74 2.24 0.01
C ILE A 52 3.55 3.49 -0.31
N ALA A 53 3.76 4.36 0.68
CA ALA A 53 4.70 5.47 0.55
C ALA A 53 6.16 4.98 0.63
N ILE A 54 7.01 5.45 -0.28
CA ILE A 54 8.46 5.18 -0.27
C ILE A 54 9.27 6.40 0.19
N GLU A 55 8.67 7.59 0.21
CA GLU A 55 9.30 8.83 0.64
C GLU A 55 8.23 9.83 1.12
N ASN A 56 8.57 10.70 2.07
CA ASN A 56 7.75 11.87 2.40
C ASN A 56 8.61 13.08 2.78
N THR A 57 7.99 14.26 2.82
CA THR A 57 8.68 15.54 3.05
C THR A 57 9.18 15.76 4.48
N ILE A 58 8.74 14.96 5.45
CA ILE A 58 9.09 15.13 6.88
C ILE A 58 10.26 14.21 7.24
N ALA A 59 10.15 12.92 6.90
CA ALA A 59 11.11 11.88 7.24
C ALA A 59 12.11 11.59 6.10
N GLY A 60 11.87 12.12 4.90
CA GLY A 60 12.63 11.76 3.70
C GLY A 60 12.28 10.34 3.24
N SER A 61 13.28 9.63 2.70
CA SER A 61 13.13 8.25 2.22
C SER A 61 12.72 7.32 3.36
N LEU A 62 11.69 6.51 3.12
CA LEU A 62 11.18 5.53 4.07
C LEU A 62 11.93 4.20 3.87
N LEU A 63 13.18 4.14 4.35
CA LEU A 63 14.07 3.00 4.17
C LEU A 63 13.44 1.66 4.58
N HIS A 64 12.68 1.64 5.67
CA HIS A 64 11.94 0.46 6.12
C HIS A 64 10.99 -0.09 5.04
N ASN A 65 10.30 0.78 4.32
CA ASN A 65 9.37 0.36 3.27
C ASN A 65 10.11 -0.16 2.02
N TYR A 66 11.31 0.37 1.74
CA TYR A 66 12.19 -0.20 0.71
C TYR A 66 12.69 -1.60 1.08
N GLU A 67 13.06 -1.82 2.34
CA GLU A 67 13.49 -3.13 2.83
C GLU A 67 12.35 -4.14 2.75
N LEU A 68 11.14 -3.78 3.19
CA LEU A 68 9.96 -4.63 3.05
C LEU A 68 9.66 -4.98 1.59
N LEU A 69 9.75 -4.00 0.68
CA LEU A 69 9.56 -4.26 -0.75
C LEU A 69 10.59 -5.26 -1.28
N ARG A 70 11.88 -5.01 -1.01
CA ARG A 70 12.97 -5.90 -1.45
C ARG A 70 12.77 -7.32 -0.94
N ASP A 71 12.41 -7.47 0.33
CA ASP A 71 12.29 -8.77 0.99
C ASP A 71 10.97 -9.48 0.65
N SER A 72 9.96 -8.75 0.14
CA SER A 72 8.67 -9.32 -0.26
C SER A 72 8.69 -10.10 -1.56
N GLY A 73 9.64 -9.81 -2.46
CA GLY A 73 9.63 -10.33 -3.83
C GLY A 73 8.51 -9.75 -4.71
N ALA A 74 7.80 -8.72 -4.26
CA ALA A 74 6.78 -8.03 -5.02
C ALA A 74 7.39 -7.13 -6.12
N THR A 75 6.59 -6.83 -7.14
CA THR A 75 6.98 -5.97 -8.26
C THR A 75 6.20 -4.66 -8.18
N ILE A 76 6.83 -3.55 -8.56
CA ILE A 76 6.19 -2.23 -8.74
C ILE A 76 5.62 -2.14 -10.15
#